data_AF-I2B6F4-F1
#
_entry.id   AF-I2B6F4-F1
#
_cell.length_a   1.000
_cell.length_b   1.000
_cell.length_c   1.000
_cell.angle_alpha   90.00
_cell.angle_beta   90.00
_cell.angle_gamma   90.00
#
_symmetry.space_group_name_H-M   'P 1'
#
loop_
_entity.id
_entity.type
_entity.pdbx_description
1 polymer ?
#
loop_
_entity_poly.entity_id
_entity_poly.type
_entity_poly.pdbx_seq_one_letter_code
_entity_poly.pdbx_strand_id
1 'polypeptide(L)'
;MEGWQRAFVLHSRPWSETSLLLDLFSETSGRVRLVAKGARARRSTLKGTLQPFTPLLVRWGGRGEVKTLRNAEAVSLALPLSGIPLYSGLYVNELLSRVLEQEISFSELFFDYLYCLQALAGTSGSPEPALRRFELALLGHLGYGVDFLHCAGSGEEVADTMTYRYREEKGFIASLVVDNRSFTGRQLRALYAREFPDQETLRAAKRFTRIALKPYLGGKPLKSRELFRQFIPRKSLPPAGEGEQ
;
A
#
# COMPACT_ATOMS: atom_id res chain seq x y z
N MET A 1 1.84 -3.54 -26.96
CA MET A 1 0.59 -4.27 -26.66
C MET A 1 -0.56 -3.49 -27.25
N GLU A 2 -1.40 -4.14 -28.06
CA GLU A 2 -2.49 -3.46 -28.77
C GLU A 2 -3.84 -3.50 -28.04
N GLY A 3 -3.96 -4.32 -26.99
CA GLY A 3 -5.19 -4.50 -26.22
C GLY A 3 -5.40 -3.48 -25.10
N TRP A 4 -6.65 -3.37 -24.64
CA TRP A 4 -7.02 -2.66 -23.43
C TRP A 4 -6.38 -3.32 -22.20
N GLN A 5 -5.93 -2.50 -21.25
CA GLN A 5 -5.42 -2.96 -19.96
C GLN A 5 -6.14 -2.28 -18.82
N ARG A 6 -6.46 -3.05 -17.77
CA ARG A 6 -6.94 -2.52 -16.50
C ARG A 6 -5.81 -1.80 -15.78
N ALA A 7 -6.06 -0.58 -15.33
CA ALA A 7 -5.05 0.21 -14.64
C ALA A 7 -5.62 1.18 -13.61
N PHE A 8 -4.76 1.61 -12.70
CA PHE A 8 -4.98 2.74 -11.81
C PHE A 8 -3.84 3.75 -11.92
N VAL A 9 -4.15 5.03 -11.76
CA VAL A 9 -3.13 6.08 -11.64
C VAL A 9 -2.52 6.02 -10.22
N LEU A 10 -1.23 5.71 -10.13
CA LEU A 10 -0.48 5.85 -8.88
C LEU A 10 -0.12 7.30 -8.62
N HIS A 11 0.37 7.99 -9.66
CA HIS A 11 0.79 9.38 -9.57
C HIS A 11 0.66 10.10 -10.92
N SER A 12 0.40 11.41 -10.86
CA SER A 12 0.33 12.28 -12.04
C SER A 12 1.04 13.60 -11.77
N ARG A 13 1.79 14.11 -12.74
CA ARG A 13 2.40 15.45 -12.68
C ARG A 13 2.42 16.13 -14.05
N PRO A 14 2.48 17.47 -14.11
CA PRO A 14 2.72 18.18 -15.36
C PRO A 14 3.98 17.69 -16.08
N TRP A 15 3.89 17.46 -17.39
CA TRP A 15 5.03 17.12 -18.25
C TRP A 15 5.39 18.27 -19.21
N SER A 16 4.37 18.89 -19.79
CA SER A 16 4.47 20.11 -20.59
C SER A 16 3.25 20.98 -20.31
N GLU A 17 3.12 22.12 -20.99
CA GLU A 17 1.94 22.99 -20.90
C GLU A 17 0.63 22.20 -21.05
N THR A 18 0.57 21.29 -22.02
CA THR A 18 -0.66 20.56 -22.36
C THR A 18 -0.65 19.08 -21.93
N SER A 19 0.47 18.53 -21.45
CA SER A 19 0.62 17.09 -21.21
C SER A 19 0.83 16.72 -19.75
N LEU A 20 0.36 15.53 -19.36
CA LEU A 20 0.65 14.90 -18.05
C LEU A 20 1.66 13.77 -18.22
N LEU A 21 2.53 13.61 -17.23
CA LEU A 21 3.28 12.38 -17.00
C LEU A 21 2.54 11.58 -15.91
N LEU A 22 2.26 10.33 -16.22
CA LEU A 22 1.52 9.39 -15.39
C LEU A 22 2.44 8.24 -14.98
N ASP A 23 2.25 7.78 -13.77
CA ASP A 23 2.72 6.49 -13.28
C ASP A 23 1.47 5.63 -13.07
N LEU A 24 1.31 4.58 -13.87
CA LEU A 24 0.17 3.67 -13.80
C LEU A 24 0.58 2.36 -13.18
N PHE A 25 -0.31 1.75 -12.40
CA PHE A 25 -0.24 0.34 -12.09
C PHE A 25 -1.24 -0.39 -12.98
N SER A 26 -0.74 -1.14 -13.95
CA SER A 26 -1.50 -2.02 -14.82
C SER A 26 -1.47 -3.44 -14.27
N GLU A 27 -2.58 -4.15 -14.43
CA GLU A 27 -2.68 -5.56 -14.06
C GLU A 27 -1.63 -6.42 -14.78
N THR A 28 -1.60 -6.36 -16.13
CA THR A 28 -0.80 -7.32 -16.92
C THR A 28 0.60 -6.82 -17.21
N SER A 29 0.80 -5.50 -17.27
CA SER A 29 2.12 -4.89 -17.56
C SER A 29 2.81 -4.32 -16.33
N GLY A 30 2.20 -4.45 -15.14
CA GLY A 30 2.76 -3.89 -13.92
C GLY A 30 2.81 -2.36 -13.93
N ARG A 31 3.83 -1.82 -13.28
CA ARG A 31 4.02 -0.38 -13.21
C ARG A 31 4.55 0.17 -14.54
N VAL A 32 3.88 1.17 -15.11
CA VAL A 32 4.23 1.74 -16.41
C VAL A 32 4.16 3.27 -16.39
N ARG A 33 5.19 3.92 -16.91
CA ARG A 33 5.22 5.38 -17.07
C ARG A 33 4.71 5.83 -18.43
N LEU A 34 3.71 6.71 -18.44
CA LEU A 34 3.06 7.19 -19.66
C LEU A 34 3.04 8.72 -19.76
N VAL A 35 3.17 9.26 -20.97
CA VAL A 35 2.78 10.64 -21.28
C VAL A 35 1.38 10.66 -21.87
N ALA A 36 0.49 11.42 -21.26
CA ALA A 36 -0.85 11.73 -21.76
C ALA A 36 -0.83 13.11 -22.44
N LYS A 37 -0.66 13.11 -23.76
CA LYS A 37 -0.61 14.33 -24.58
C LYS A 37 -1.97 15.03 -24.59
N GLY A 38 -1.97 16.35 -24.44
CA GLY A 38 -3.21 17.14 -24.42
C GLY A 38 -4.08 16.97 -23.17
N ALA A 39 -3.70 16.10 -22.22
CA ALA A 39 -4.50 15.83 -21.03
C ALA A 39 -4.77 17.07 -20.17
N ARG A 40 -3.89 18.09 -20.20
CA ARG A 40 -4.05 19.35 -19.46
C ARG A 40 -4.76 20.45 -20.25
N ALA A 41 -5.09 20.22 -21.53
CA ALA A 41 -5.75 21.23 -22.35
C ALA A 41 -7.13 21.59 -21.78
N ARG A 42 -7.56 22.85 -21.98
CA ARG A 42 -8.79 23.41 -21.37
C ARG A 42 -10.06 22.58 -21.60
N ARG A 43 -10.17 21.91 -22.76
CA ARG A 43 -11.33 21.09 -23.16
C ARG A 43 -11.10 19.58 -23.01
N SER A 44 -10.01 19.16 -22.36
CA SER A 44 -9.65 17.75 -22.21
C SER A 44 -10.51 17.06 -21.15
N THR A 45 -11.25 16.03 -21.55
CA THR A 45 -11.95 15.12 -20.63
C THR A 45 -10.97 14.22 -19.86
N LEU A 46 -9.79 13.96 -20.44
CA LEU A 46 -8.77 13.09 -19.85
C LEU A 46 -8.27 13.58 -18.49
N LYS A 47 -8.31 14.89 -18.21
CA LYS A 47 -7.89 15.42 -16.91
C LYS A 47 -8.74 14.85 -15.76
N GLY A 48 -10.05 14.75 -15.98
CA GLY A 48 -10.99 14.21 -14.99
C GLY A 48 -10.92 12.67 -14.90
N THR A 49 -10.68 12.01 -16.04
CA THR A 49 -10.53 10.55 -16.10
C THR A 49 -9.26 10.06 -15.40
N LEU A 50 -8.12 10.73 -15.63
CA LEU A 50 -6.80 10.30 -15.18
C LEU A 50 -6.49 10.70 -13.72
N GLN A 51 -7.43 10.44 -12.82
CA GLN A 51 -7.29 10.66 -11.38
C GLN A 51 -6.89 9.37 -10.65
N PRO A 52 -6.17 9.48 -9.52
CA PRO A 52 -5.97 8.34 -8.62
C PRO A 52 -7.30 7.72 -8.19
N PHE A 53 -7.28 6.40 -7.91
CA PHE A 53 -8.43 5.63 -7.41
C PHE A 53 -9.62 5.50 -8.37
N THR A 54 -9.49 5.98 -9.60
CA THR A 54 -10.40 5.69 -10.71
C THR A 54 -9.99 4.39 -11.40
N PRO A 55 -10.86 3.37 -11.50
CA PRO A 55 -10.59 2.19 -12.31
C PRO A 55 -10.61 2.55 -13.80
N LEU A 56 -9.51 2.25 -14.50
CA LEU A 56 -9.33 2.61 -15.91
C LEU A 56 -9.18 1.39 -16.81
N LEU A 57 -9.70 1.51 -18.03
CA LEU A 57 -9.17 0.80 -19.19
C LEU A 57 -8.29 1.76 -19.97
N VAL A 58 -7.07 1.34 -20.28
CA VAL A 58 -6.09 2.17 -20.99
C VAL A 58 -5.43 1.41 -22.14
N ARG A 59 -5.03 2.15 -23.17
CA ARG A 59 -4.16 1.67 -24.24
C ARG A 59 -2.98 2.62 -24.38
N TRP A 60 -1.80 2.08 -24.61
CA TRP A 60 -0.60 2.88 -24.82
C TRP A 60 0.32 2.21 -25.84
N GLY A 61 1.29 2.97 -26.34
CA GLY A 61 2.31 2.46 -27.25
C GLY A 61 3.63 3.19 -27.10
N GLY A 62 4.69 2.61 -27.65
CA GLY A 62 6.06 3.12 -27.54
C GLY A 62 7.01 2.03 -27.04
N ARG A 63 8.29 2.16 -27.41
CA ARG A 63 9.36 1.20 -27.08
C ARG A 63 10.32 1.70 -26.00
N GLY A 64 10.25 2.98 -25.62
CA GLY A 64 11.08 3.55 -24.56
C GLY A 64 10.48 3.36 -23.16
N GLU A 65 11.24 3.78 -22.15
CA GLU A 65 10.83 3.78 -20.73
C GLU A 65 9.56 4.59 -20.46
N VAL A 66 9.37 5.66 -21.25
CA VAL A 66 8.17 6.49 -21.21
C VAL A 66 7.35 6.21 -22.45
N LYS A 67 6.17 5.60 -22.27
CA LYS A 67 5.27 5.28 -23.37
C LYS A 67 4.25 6.41 -23.57
N THR A 68 3.52 6.40 -24.68
CA THR A 68 2.49 7.40 -24.97
C THR A 68 1.11 6.78 -24.76
N LEU A 69 0.29 7.42 -23.93
CA LEU A 69 -1.12 7.06 -23.75
C LEU A 69 -1.86 7.30 -25.08
N ARG A 70 -2.58 6.27 -25.56
CA ARG A 70 -3.42 6.33 -26.76
C ARG A 70 -4.87 6.58 -26.39
N ASN A 71 -5.40 5.82 -25.43
CA ASN A 71 -6.78 5.90 -24.97
C ASN A 71 -6.84 5.66 -23.46
N ALA A 72 -7.81 6.29 -22.80
CA ALA A 72 -8.16 6.03 -21.41
C ALA A 72 -9.67 6.20 -21.22
N GLU A 73 -10.29 5.20 -20.62
CA GLU A 73 -11.71 5.18 -20.29
C GLU A 73 -11.87 4.82 -18.81
N ALA A 74 -12.71 5.55 -18.09
CA ALA A 74 -13.08 5.19 -16.73
C ALA A 74 -14.13 4.07 -16.81
N VAL A 75 -13.84 2.94 -16.16
CA VAL A 75 -14.79 1.81 -16.07
C VAL A 75 -15.94 2.17 -15.14
N SER A 76 -15.65 2.95 -14.11
CA SER A 76 -16.61 3.44 -13.13
C SER A 76 -16.18 4.80 -12.61
N LEU A 77 -17.00 5.40 -11.75
CA LEU A 77 -16.57 6.53 -10.92
C LEU A 77 -15.39 6.12 -10.03
N ALA A 78 -14.62 7.13 -9.61
CA ALA A 78 -13.56 6.96 -8.62
C ALA A 78 -14.12 6.36 -7.32
N LEU A 79 -13.31 5.51 -6.69
CA LEU A 79 -13.66 4.98 -5.38
C LEU A 79 -13.76 6.14 -4.37
N PRO A 80 -14.83 6.21 -3.55
CA PRO A 80 -15.15 7.38 -2.72
C PRO A 80 -14.24 7.46 -1.46
N LEU A 81 -12.96 7.76 -1.66
CA LEU A 81 -12.00 7.95 -0.57
C LEU A 81 -12.00 9.40 -0.10
N SER A 82 -12.28 9.62 1.18
CA SER A 82 -12.22 10.94 1.83
C SER A 82 -11.51 10.85 3.18
N GLY A 83 -11.03 11.97 3.73
CA GLY A 83 -10.38 12.01 5.05
C GLY A 83 -9.22 11.03 5.22
N ILE A 84 -9.24 10.24 6.30
CA ILE A 84 -8.18 9.27 6.62
C ILE A 84 -8.05 8.17 5.54
N PRO A 85 -9.14 7.54 5.03
CA PRO A 85 -9.06 6.66 3.86
C PRO A 85 -8.37 7.24 2.63
N LEU A 86 -8.58 8.53 2.30
CA LEU A 86 -7.91 9.19 1.18
C LEU A 86 -6.39 9.20 1.36
N TYR A 87 -5.90 9.63 2.52
CA TYR A 87 -4.47 9.63 2.80
C TYR A 87 -3.91 8.21 2.87
N SER A 88 -4.72 7.24 3.29
CA SER A 88 -4.37 5.81 3.30
C SER A 88 -4.19 5.27 1.88
N GLY A 89 -5.07 5.63 0.95
CA GLY A 89 -4.92 5.30 -0.47
C GLY A 89 -3.68 5.94 -1.09
N LEU A 90 -3.39 7.21 -0.75
CA LEU A 90 -2.17 7.88 -1.22
C LEU A 90 -0.90 7.23 -0.66
N TYR A 91 -0.93 6.74 0.58
CA TYR A 91 0.14 5.94 1.18
C TYR A 91 0.38 4.65 0.39
N VAL A 92 -0.68 3.91 0.05
CA VAL A 92 -0.59 2.69 -0.76
C VAL A 92 0.00 2.99 -2.14
N ASN A 93 -0.43 4.07 -2.81
CA ASN A 93 0.14 4.50 -4.09
C ASN A 93 1.64 4.83 -3.97
N GLU A 94 2.05 5.51 -2.90
CA GLU A 94 3.47 5.83 -2.68
C GLU A 94 4.30 4.55 -2.43
N LEU A 95 3.78 3.59 -1.65
CA LEU A 95 4.45 2.30 -1.46
C LEU A 95 4.74 1.64 -2.81
N LEU A 96 3.70 1.43 -3.63
CA LEU A 96 3.83 0.81 -4.95
C LEU A 96 4.81 1.59 -5.85
N SER A 97 4.72 2.93 -5.83
CA SER A 97 5.61 3.80 -6.59
C SER A 97 7.08 3.73 -6.18
N ARG A 98 7.38 3.19 -4.99
CA ARG A 98 8.76 3.06 -4.51
C ARG A 98 9.32 1.65 -4.65
N VAL A 99 8.48 0.64 -4.49
CA VAL A 99 8.94 -0.75 -4.43
C VAL A 99 8.76 -1.52 -5.73
N LEU A 100 7.81 -1.12 -6.59
CA LEU A 100 7.59 -1.82 -7.86
C LEU A 100 8.57 -1.33 -8.92
N GLU A 101 9.23 -2.30 -9.54
CA GLU A 101 10.00 -2.14 -10.77
C GLU A 101 9.09 -1.83 -11.95
N GLN A 102 9.65 -1.21 -12.99
CA GLN A 102 8.91 -0.87 -14.21
C GLN A 102 8.69 -2.13 -15.05
N GLU A 103 7.50 -2.26 -15.62
CA GLU A 103 7.16 -3.25 -16.65
C GLU A 103 7.25 -4.73 -16.20
N ILE A 104 7.22 -4.99 -14.89
CA ILE A 104 7.11 -6.34 -14.31
C ILE A 104 5.66 -6.62 -13.92
N SER A 105 5.08 -7.70 -14.45
CA SER A 105 3.70 -8.09 -14.17
C SER A 105 3.51 -8.53 -12.73
N PHE A 106 2.52 -7.94 -12.05
CA PHE A 106 2.10 -8.32 -10.69
C PHE A 106 0.57 -8.42 -10.63
N SER A 107 0.00 -9.35 -11.40
CA SER A 107 -1.46 -9.46 -11.57
C SER A 107 -2.20 -9.74 -10.27
N GLU A 108 -1.68 -10.60 -9.39
CA GLU A 108 -2.30 -10.87 -8.09
C GLU A 108 -2.26 -9.63 -7.18
N LEU A 109 -1.10 -8.95 -7.10
CA LEU A 109 -0.95 -7.70 -6.36
C LEU A 109 -1.89 -6.60 -6.87
N PHE A 110 -2.21 -6.59 -8.17
CA PHE A 110 -3.20 -5.68 -8.73
C PHE A 110 -4.59 -5.88 -8.11
N PHE A 111 -4.99 -7.14 -7.91
CA PHE A 111 -6.25 -7.46 -7.22
C PHE A 111 -6.17 -7.16 -5.72
N ASP A 112 -5.03 -7.41 -5.06
CA ASP A 112 -4.82 -7.01 -3.66
C ASP A 112 -4.91 -5.48 -3.49
N TYR A 113 -4.38 -4.72 -4.45
CA TYR A 113 -4.49 -3.26 -4.49
C TYR A 113 -5.94 -2.81 -4.66
N LEU A 114 -6.67 -3.40 -5.62
CA LEU A 114 -8.09 -3.11 -5.83
C LEU A 114 -8.91 -3.40 -4.57
N TYR A 115 -8.71 -4.57 -3.96
CA TYR A 115 -9.38 -4.96 -2.71
C TYR A 115 -9.06 -3.97 -1.58
N CYS A 116 -7.79 -3.54 -1.46
CA CYS A 116 -7.38 -2.55 -0.48
C CYS A 116 -8.15 -1.23 -0.66
N LEU A 117 -8.23 -0.71 -1.89
CA LEU A 117 -8.96 0.53 -2.17
C LEU A 117 -10.47 0.38 -1.89
N GLN A 118 -11.07 -0.76 -2.26
CA GLN A 118 -12.48 -1.03 -1.97
C GLN A 118 -12.75 -1.10 -0.46
N ALA A 119 -11.88 -1.77 0.29
CA ALA A 119 -11.97 -1.85 1.75
C ALA A 119 -11.80 -0.47 2.41
N LEU A 120 -10.90 0.38 1.88
CA LEU A 120 -10.75 1.77 2.33
C LEU A 120 -11.97 2.62 1.99
N ALA A 121 -12.63 2.41 0.85
CA ALA A 121 -13.84 3.14 0.47
C ALA A 121 -15.07 2.73 1.29
N GLY A 122 -15.13 1.45 1.70
CA GLY A 122 -16.24 0.92 2.51
C GLY A 122 -16.05 1.05 4.03
N THR A 123 -14.88 1.46 4.52
CA THR A 123 -14.63 1.50 5.97
C THR A 123 -15.27 2.71 6.64
N SER A 124 -16.01 2.46 7.72
CA SER A 124 -16.44 3.51 8.67
C SER A 124 -15.52 3.59 9.90
N GLY A 125 -14.54 2.69 10.01
CA GLY A 125 -13.64 2.56 11.14
C GLY A 125 -12.19 2.84 10.79
N SER A 126 -11.27 2.14 11.45
CA SER A 126 -9.84 2.27 11.17
C SER A 126 -9.50 1.73 9.76
N PRO A 127 -8.69 2.44 8.95
CA PRO A 127 -8.19 1.91 7.68
C PRO A 127 -7.04 0.90 7.89
N GLU A 128 -6.50 0.80 9.11
CA GLU A 128 -5.30 0.02 9.38
C GLU A 128 -5.40 -1.47 9.00
N PRO A 129 -6.52 -2.19 9.23
CA PRO A 129 -6.62 -3.59 8.80
C PRO A 129 -6.44 -3.77 7.28
N ALA A 130 -7.08 -2.93 6.48
CA ALA A 130 -6.93 -2.95 5.02
C ALA A 130 -5.49 -2.65 4.59
N LEU A 131 -4.84 -1.68 5.27
CA LEU A 131 -3.44 -1.36 5.02
C LEU A 131 -2.50 -2.51 5.39
N ARG A 132 -2.67 -3.15 6.56
CA ARG A 132 -1.80 -4.25 6.99
C ARG A 132 -1.93 -5.46 6.07
N ARG A 133 -3.15 -5.79 5.66
CA ARG A 133 -3.42 -6.88 4.70
C ARG A 133 -2.71 -6.63 3.37
N PHE A 134 -2.83 -5.42 2.83
CA PHE A 134 -2.15 -5.04 1.59
C PHE A 134 -0.62 -5.06 1.71
N GLU A 135 -0.07 -4.51 2.80
CA GLU A 135 1.39 -4.50 3.01
C GLU A 135 1.98 -5.92 3.13
N LEU A 136 1.26 -6.84 3.76
CA LEU A 136 1.67 -8.25 3.85
C LEU A 136 1.60 -8.94 2.49
N ALA A 137 0.57 -8.65 1.69
CA ALA A 137 0.48 -9.12 0.31
C ALA A 137 1.65 -8.60 -0.53
N LEU A 138 1.92 -7.29 -0.44
CA LEU A 138 3.04 -6.64 -1.11
C LEU A 138 4.39 -7.26 -0.73
N LEU A 139 4.64 -7.50 0.57
CA LEU A 139 5.87 -8.17 1.02
C LEU A 139 6.00 -9.59 0.44
N GLY A 140 4.89 -10.32 0.32
CA GLY A 140 4.86 -11.63 -0.35
C GLY A 140 5.34 -11.54 -1.80
N HIS A 141 4.81 -10.58 -2.57
CA HIS A 141 5.21 -10.36 -3.96
C HIS A 141 6.63 -9.83 -4.13
N LEU A 142 7.18 -9.15 -3.11
CA LEU A 142 8.58 -8.72 -3.10
C LEU A 142 9.55 -9.86 -2.73
N GLY A 143 9.06 -11.08 -2.51
CA GLY A 143 9.89 -12.25 -2.22
C GLY A 143 10.41 -12.30 -0.78
N TYR A 144 9.79 -11.58 0.15
CA TYR A 144 10.28 -11.49 1.53
C TYR A 144 10.29 -12.83 2.27
N GLY A 145 9.45 -13.79 1.88
CA GLY A 145 9.64 -15.22 2.21
C GLY A 145 9.66 -15.59 3.70
N VAL A 146 9.09 -14.78 4.59
CA VAL A 146 9.10 -15.06 6.03
C VAL A 146 8.05 -16.10 6.39
N ASP A 147 8.51 -17.19 7.01
CA ASP A 147 7.64 -18.16 7.68
C ASP A 147 7.14 -17.58 9.01
N PHE A 148 5.82 -17.52 9.16
CA PHE A 148 5.13 -17.04 10.35
C PHE A 148 4.67 -18.17 11.28
N LEU A 149 4.69 -19.42 10.79
CA LEU A 149 4.14 -20.58 11.47
C LEU A 149 5.22 -21.48 12.07
N HIS A 150 6.48 -21.36 11.64
CA HIS A 150 7.60 -22.11 12.20
C HIS A 150 8.73 -21.20 12.70
N CYS A 151 9.36 -21.62 13.79
CA CYS A 151 10.57 -21.01 14.30
C CYS A 151 11.73 -21.27 13.34
N ALA A 152 12.35 -20.22 12.80
CA ALA A 152 13.47 -20.35 11.87
C ALA A 152 14.75 -20.95 12.49
N GLY A 153 14.84 -20.99 13.82
CA GLY A 153 15.96 -21.61 14.53
C GLY A 153 15.78 -23.11 14.73
N SER A 154 14.64 -23.53 15.25
CA SER A 154 14.37 -24.93 15.62
C SER A 154 13.57 -25.72 14.57
N GLY A 155 12.87 -25.04 13.66
CA GLY A 155 11.90 -25.65 12.73
C GLY A 155 10.56 -26.01 13.36
N GLU A 156 10.41 -25.83 14.67
CA GLU A 156 9.19 -26.16 15.41
C GLU A 156 8.05 -25.18 15.10
N GLU A 157 6.81 -25.66 15.22
CA GLU A 157 5.63 -24.82 15.11
C GLU A 157 5.62 -23.69 16.15
N VAL A 158 5.05 -22.56 15.73
CA VAL A 158 4.85 -21.39 16.58
C VAL A 158 3.77 -21.67 17.62
N ALA A 159 4.12 -21.60 18.90
CA ALA A 159 3.21 -21.73 20.02
C ALA A 159 2.65 -20.36 20.44
N ASP A 160 1.34 -20.29 20.68
CA ASP A 160 0.64 -19.02 20.95
C ASP A 160 1.17 -18.25 22.16
N THR A 161 1.58 -18.99 23.20
CA THR A 161 2.08 -18.45 24.47
C THR A 161 3.57 -18.11 24.44
N MET A 162 4.28 -18.48 23.36
CA MET A 162 5.71 -18.22 23.22
C MET A 162 5.97 -16.89 22.53
N THR A 163 7.12 -16.29 22.83
CA THR A 163 7.60 -15.06 22.19
C THR A 163 8.72 -15.37 21.19
N TYR A 164 8.66 -14.69 20.05
CA TYR A 164 9.57 -14.84 18.93
C TYR A 164 10.13 -13.47 18.55
N ARG A 165 11.42 -13.42 18.27
CA ARG A 165 12.11 -12.21 17.83
C ARG A 165 12.35 -12.27 16.33
N TYR A 166 11.90 -11.25 15.62
CA TYR A 166 12.16 -11.08 14.19
C TYR A 166 13.63 -10.74 13.93
N ARG A 167 14.24 -11.51 13.03
CA ARG A 167 15.59 -11.27 12.50
C ARG A 167 15.53 -11.13 10.98
N GLU A 168 16.12 -10.05 10.50
CA GLU A 168 16.23 -9.75 9.06
C GLU A 168 16.86 -10.92 8.31
N GLU A 169 16.27 -11.29 7.17
CA GLU A 169 16.69 -12.42 6.32
C GLU A 169 16.68 -13.81 7.00
N LYS A 170 16.24 -13.91 8.26
CA LYS A 170 16.20 -15.17 9.02
C LYS A 170 14.80 -15.55 9.47
N GLY A 171 13.87 -14.61 9.58
CA GLY A 171 12.52 -14.87 10.10
C GLY A 171 12.42 -14.79 11.62
N PHE A 172 11.54 -15.60 12.21
CA PHE A 172 11.21 -15.53 13.64
C PHE A 172 11.92 -16.62 14.43
N ILE A 173 12.64 -16.25 15.48
CA ILE A 173 13.35 -17.19 16.37
C ILE A 173 12.80 -17.03 17.78
N ALA A 174 12.49 -18.16 18.43
CA ALA A 174 12.07 -18.20 19.83
C ALA A 174 13.04 -17.39 20.72
N SER A 175 12.51 -16.49 21.54
CA SER A 175 13.32 -15.61 22.37
C SER A 175 12.55 -15.10 23.58
N LEU A 176 13.24 -15.05 24.72
CA LEU A 176 12.73 -14.42 25.95
C LEU A 176 12.99 -12.90 25.98
N VAL A 177 13.73 -12.36 25.01
CA VAL A 177 14.01 -10.92 24.94
C VAL A 177 12.78 -10.20 24.38
N VAL A 178 12.29 -9.21 25.13
CA VAL A 178 11.14 -8.39 24.74
C VAL A 178 11.61 -7.01 24.26
N ASP A 179 11.46 -6.73 22.97
CA ASP A 179 11.67 -5.40 22.40
C ASP A 179 10.77 -5.15 21.17
N ASN A 180 11.08 -4.09 20.40
CA ASN A 180 10.32 -3.71 19.21
C ASN A 180 10.35 -4.75 18.07
N ARG A 181 11.17 -5.79 18.16
CA ARG A 181 11.23 -6.91 17.21
C ARG A 181 10.60 -8.19 17.79
N SER A 182 10.02 -8.14 18.97
CA SER A 182 9.39 -9.30 19.61
C SER A 182 7.90 -9.39 19.26
N PHE A 183 7.41 -10.62 19.08
CA PHE A 183 6.05 -10.96 18.68
C PHE A 183 5.61 -12.24 19.37
N THR A 184 4.36 -12.32 19.84
CA THR A 184 3.81 -13.56 20.38
C THR A 184 3.40 -14.50 19.26
N GLY A 185 3.31 -15.81 19.52
CA GLY A 185 2.85 -16.76 18.52
C GLY A 185 1.45 -16.44 17.98
N ARG A 186 0.54 -15.98 18.85
CA ARG A 186 -0.77 -15.45 18.45
C ARG A 186 -0.66 -14.31 17.43
N GLN A 187 0.27 -13.36 17.66
CA GLN A 187 0.51 -12.26 16.72
C GLN A 187 1.06 -12.76 15.39
N LEU A 188 1.92 -13.78 15.39
CA LEU A 188 2.44 -14.39 14.15
C LEU A 188 1.35 -15.10 13.35
N ARG A 189 0.45 -15.84 14.01
CA ARG A 189 -0.73 -16.45 13.36
C ARG A 189 -1.64 -15.39 12.74
N ALA A 190 -1.84 -14.25 13.41
CA ALA A 190 -2.58 -13.11 12.86
C ALA A 190 -1.90 -12.50 11.61
N LEU A 191 -0.57 -12.41 11.60
CA LEU A 191 0.21 -12.00 10.41
C LEU A 191 0.02 -12.98 9.25
N TYR A 192 0.10 -14.28 9.53
CA TYR A 192 -0.11 -15.34 8.54
C TYR A 192 -1.51 -15.30 7.93
N ALA A 193 -2.54 -15.27 8.77
CA ALA A 193 -3.94 -15.22 8.35
C ALA A 193 -4.32 -13.87 7.71
N ARG A 194 -3.49 -12.82 7.91
CA ARG A 194 -3.79 -11.43 7.51
C ARG A 194 -5.12 -10.95 8.08
N GLU A 195 -5.39 -11.32 9.33
CA GLU A 195 -6.61 -11.02 10.08
C GLU A 195 -6.25 -10.48 11.47
N PHE A 196 -6.87 -9.37 11.86
CA PHE A 196 -6.50 -8.61 13.07
C PHE A 196 -7.76 -8.32 13.89
N PRO A 197 -8.25 -9.31 14.66
CA PRO A 197 -9.53 -9.19 15.38
C PRO A 197 -9.47 -8.20 16.56
N ASP A 198 -8.28 -7.82 17.00
CA ASP A 198 -8.08 -6.97 18.17
C ASP A 198 -6.96 -5.94 17.96
N GLN A 199 -6.88 -4.97 18.87
CA GLN A 199 -5.87 -3.90 18.81
C GLN A 199 -4.45 -4.41 19.04
N GLU A 200 -4.27 -5.56 19.70
CA GLU A 200 -2.96 -6.12 19.98
C GLU A 200 -2.32 -6.66 18.70
N THR A 201 -3.05 -7.54 18.00
CA THR A 201 -2.66 -8.11 16.71
C THR A 201 -2.48 -7.03 15.64
N LEU A 202 -3.35 -6.01 15.62
CA LEU A 202 -3.23 -4.89 14.68
C LEU A 202 -1.96 -4.03 14.93
N ARG A 203 -1.65 -3.73 16.19
CA ARG A 203 -0.42 -3.01 16.56
C ARG A 203 0.82 -3.82 16.21
N ALA A 204 0.79 -5.14 16.45
CA ALA A 204 1.87 -6.05 16.06
C ALA A 204 2.07 -6.05 14.54
N ALA A 205 0.98 -6.17 13.76
CA ALA A 205 1.03 -6.10 12.32
C ALA A 205 1.64 -4.79 11.81
N LYS A 206 1.24 -3.65 12.39
CA LYS A 206 1.82 -2.34 12.05
C LYS A 206 3.31 -2.24 12.36
N ARG A 207 3.74 -2.81 13.49
CA ARG A 207 5.15 -2.86 13.89
C ARG A 207 5.96 -3.72 12.92
N PHE A 208 5.47 -4.93 12.63
CA PHE A 208 6.13 -5.87 11.72
C PHE A 208 6.26 -5.30 10.31
N THR A 209 5.15 -4.87 9.67
CA THR A 209 5.21 -4.41 8.28
C THR A 209 6.08 -3.17 8.10
N ARG A 210 6.15 -2.30 9.13
CA ARG A 210 7.08 -1.16 9.12
C ARG A 210 8.55 -1.58 9.14
N ILE A 211 8.89 -2.64 9.87
CA ILE A 211 10.24 -3.20 9.91
C ILE A 211 10.53 -3.89 8.56
N ALA A 212 9.63 -4.76 8.13
CA ALA A 212 9.75 -5.58 6.93
C ALA A 212 9.83 -4.77 5.63
N LEU A 213 9.09 -3.67 5.51
CA LEU A 213 9.12 -2.80 4.32
C LEU A 213 10.32 -1.85 4.29
N LYS A 214 11.01 -1.65 5.41
CA LYS A 214 12.09 -0.65 5.50
C LYS A 214 13.23 -0.90 4.50
N PRO A 215 13.71 -2.14 4.28
CA PRO A 215 14.78 -2.41 3.30
C PRO A 215 14.37 -2.03 1.88
N TYR A 216 13.13 -2.34 1.48
CA TYR A 216 12.60 -2.05 0.15
C TYR A 216 12.36 -0.56 -0.12
N LEU A 217 12.08 0.22 0.93
CA LEU A 217 11.81 1.65 0.78
C LEU A 217 13.10 2.49 0.69
N GLY A 218 14.24 1.99 1.19
CA GLY A 218 15.47 2.76 1.26
C GLY A 218 15.41 3.95 2.24
N GLY A 219 16.37 4.88 2.15
CA GLY A 219 16.59 5.91 3.18
C GLY A 219 15.60 7.09 3.21
N LYS A 220 14.91 7.40 2.11
CA LYS A 220 14.01 8.56 2.07
C LYS A 220 12.70 8.27 2.82
N PRO A 221 12.19 9.18 3.68
CA PRO A 221 10.90 8.98 4.34
C PRO A 221 9.74 8.94 3.33
N LEU A 222 8.61 8.36 3.74
CA LEU A 222 7.38 8.38 2.96
C LEU A 222 6.66 9.72 3.16
N LYS A 223 6.40 10.43 2.06
CA LYS A 223 5.75 11.75 2.04
C LYS A 223 4.29 11.67 2.46
N SER A 224 3.61 10.59 2.11
CA SER A 224 2.23 10.33 2.55
C SER A 224 2.09 10.40 4.07
N ARG A 225 3.11 10.02 4.84
CA ARG A 225 3.09 10.12 6.31
C ARG A 225 3.08 11.56 6.81
N GLU A 226 3.60 12.51 6.03
CA GLU A 226 3.55 13.94 6.37
C GLU A 226 2.13 14.47 6.22
N LEU A 227 1.36 13.99 5.22
CA LEU A 227 -0.06 14.35 5.04
C LEU A 227 -0.89 13.95 6.26
N PHE A 228 -0.67 12.75 6.83
CA PHE A 228 -1.33 12.33 8.07
C PHE A 228 -1.01 13.28 9.24
N ARG A 229 0.21 13.83 9.32
CA ARG A 229 0.60 14.76 10.39
C ARG A 229 0.02 16.15 10.23
N GLN A 230 -0.13 16.60 8.98
CA GLN A 230 -0.62 17.95 8.67
C GLN A 230 -2.15 18.05 8.76
N PHE A 231 -2.87 16.99 8.37
CA PHE A 231 -4.32 17.06 8.18
C PHE A 231 -5.15 16.22 9.17
N ILE A 232 -4.53 15.46 10.07
CA ILE A 232 -5.24 14.75 11.14
C ILE A 232 -4.96 15.44 12.47
N PRO A 233 -5.98 16.02 13.13
CA PRO A 233 -5.82 16.62 14.44
C PRO A 233 -5.26 15.59 15.43
N ARG A 234 -4.26 15.99 16.22
CA ARG A 234 -3.89 15.22 17.42
C ARG A 234 -5.13 15.21 18.31
N LYS A 235 -5.60 14.02 18.70
CA LYS A 235 -6.65 13.89 19.72
C LYS A 235 -6.15 14.64 20.96
N SER A 236 -6.78 15.78 21.28
CA SER A 236 -6.53 16.47 22.55
C SER A 236 -6.92 15.50 23.66
N LEU A 237 -6.02 15.29 24.61
CA LEU A 237 -6.39 14.66 25.87
C LEU A 237 -7.47 15.55 26.51
N PRO A 238 -8.56 14.99 27.05
CA PRO A 238 -9.46 15.79 27.88
C PRO A 238 -8.64 16.39 29.03
N PRO A 239 -8.92 17.65 29.43
CA PRO A 239 -8.27 18.22 30.61
C PRO A 239 -8.52 17.27 31.79
N ALA A 240 -7.48 17.00 32.57
CA ALA A 240 -7.59 16.24 33.79
C ALA A 240 -8.68 16.90 34.64
N GLY A 241 -9.75 16.17 34.92
CA GLY A 241 -10.84 16.67 35.75
C GLY A 241 -10.28 17.20 37.07
N GLU A 242 -10.63 18.44 37.38
CA GLU A 242 -10.46 19.01 38.70
C GLU A 242 -11.17 18.08 39.70
N GLY A 243 -10.44 17.61 40.70
CA GLY A 243 -11.02 16.84 41.78
C GLY A 243 -11.99 17.71 42.56
N GLU A 244 -13.26 17.33 42.55
CA GLU A 244 -14.24 17.82 43.52
C GLU A 244 -13.86 17.24 44.89
N GLN A 245 -13.50 18.14 45.81
CA GLN A 245 -13.58 17.94 47.25
C GLN A 245 -15.00 18.21 47.73
#